data_AF-A0A924KWQ8-F1
#
_entry.id   AF-A0A924KWQ8-F1
#
_cell.length_a   1.000
_cell.length_b   1.000
_cell.length_c   1.000
_cell.angle_alpha   90.00
_cell.angle_beta   90.00
_cell.angle_gamma   90.00
#
_symmetry.space_group_name_H-M   'P 1'
#
loop_
_entity.id
_entity.type
_entity.pdbx_description
1 polymer ?
#
loop_
_entity_poly.entity_id
_entity_poly.type
_entity_poly.pdbx_seq_one_letter_code
_entity_poly.pdbx_strand_id
1 'polypeptide(L)'
;EGSGGGGYAKVMGEGFQQAQRDMYARQAREVDIIITTALIPGKPAPKLITAEMVQSMKAGSVIVDMAAEQGGNCELTEPGKAVVKHGVTIVGYTDLTSRLAKQASTLYGTNLFRLAEELCKTKDGVINVNMDDDAIRGLTIVKDGAVTWPAPPPKLPAVPAPKSADAIIAKKSHGRGAASEPMSSGKLTVMFAIAAALFWFVGANAPPAFLGHFTVFVLACFVGYMVVWNVTPSLHTPLMSVTNAISSIIVIGALVQIAPPAVAGISRPDELIRWVAVVGIALTAVNMFGGFAVTRRMLAMFRK
;
A
#
# COMPACT_ATOMS: atom_id res chain seq x y z
N GLU A 1 19.94 8.23 -6.67
CA GLU A 1 19.20 7.06 -6.16
C GLU A 1 19.32 7.05 -4.65
N GLY A 2 18.19 7.05 -3.92
CA GLY A 2 18.14 7.24 -2.47
C GLY A 2 18.13 5.94 -1.64
N SER A 3 18.22 4.77 -2.28
CA SER A 3 18.24 3.49 -1.59
C SER A 3 19.65 3.17 -1.06
N GLY A 4 19.73 3.01 0.25
CA GLY A 4 20.78 2.25 0.92
C GLY A 4 20.58 0.74 0.75
N GLY A 5 21.60 -0.02 1.12
CA GLY A 5 21.52 -1.48 1.13
C GLY A 5 20.38 -1.95 2.03
N GLY A 6 19.62 -2.95 1.58
CA GLY A 6 18.50 -3.53 2.34
C GLY A 6 17.20 -2.70 2.36
N GLY A 7 17.06 -1.67 1.49
CA GLY A 7 15.83 -0.87 1.39
C GLY A 7 15.75 0.32 2.35
N TYR A 8 16.78 0.55 3.17
CA TYR A 8 16.88 1.72 4.04
C TYR A 8 17.34 2.97 3.29
N ALA A 9 16.93 4.17 3.70
CA ALA A 9 17.35 5.41 3.08
C ALA A 9 18.84 5.73 3.37
N LYS A 10 19.56 6.29 2.39
CA LYS A 10 20.89 6.88 2.59
C LYS A 10 20.78 8.39 2.77
N VAL A 11 21.76 8.97 3.47
CA VAL A 11 21.91 10.44 3.57
C VAL A 11 22.18 10.99 2.17
N MET A 12 21.32 11.92 1.73
CA MET A 12 21.39 12.52 0.40
C MET A 12 22.42 13.66 0.37
N GLY A 13 22.97 13.95 -0.81
CA GLY A 13 23.97 15.01 -0.99
C GLY A 13 23.44 16.41 -0.65
N GLU A 14 24.35 17.36 -0.39
CA GLU A 14 24.04 18.69 0.15
C GLU A 14 23.04 19.49 -0.69
N GLY A 15 23.16 19.45 -2.03
CA GLY A 15 22.23 20.13 -2.93
C GLY A 15 20.80 19.59 -2.85
N PHE A 16 20.63 18.28 -2.59
CA PHE A 16 19.31 17.69 -2.38
C PHE A 16 18.73 18.12 -1.04
N GLN A 17 19.56 18.19 0.01
CA GLN A 17 19.11 18.66 1.32
C GLN A 17 18.69 20.13 1.29
N GLN A 18 19.39 20.97 0.53
CA GLN A 18 19.03 22.38 0.33
C GLN A 18 17.64 22.49 -0.32
N ALA A 19 17.45 21.84 -1.47
CA ALA A 19 16.18 21.86 -2.19
C ALA A 19 15.02 21.27 -1.35
N GLN A 20 15.31 20.23 -0.56
CA GLN A 20 14.36 19.63 0.36
C GLN A 20 13.94 20.61 1.49
N ARG A 21 14.90 21.33 2.09
CA ARG A 21 14.62 22.36 3.10
C ARG A 21 13.78 23.50 2.52
N ASP A 22 14.11 23.97 1.33
CA ASP A 22 13.35 25.04 0.66
C ASP A 22 11.90 24.60 0.38
N MET A 23 11.72 23.35 -0.03
CA MET A 23 10.40 22.76 -0.21
C MET A 23 9.63 22.69 1.12
N TYR A 24 10.26 22.23 2.21
CA TYR A 24 9.62 22.20 3.53
C TYR A 24 9.23 23.58 4.02
N ALA A 25 10.08 24.59 3.85
CA ALA A 25 9.78 25.96 4.23
C ALA A 25 8.55 26.52 3.48
N ARG A 26 8.41 26.21 2.19
CA ARG A 26 7.23 26.61 1.40
C ARG A 26 5.96 25.91 1.90
N GLN A 27 6.03 24.60 2.10
CA GLN A 27 4.88 23.80 2.54
C GLN A 27 4.43 24.17 3.96
N ALA A 28 5.37 24.42 4.89
CA ALA A 28 5.06 24.75 6.28
C ALA A 28 4.15 25.98 6.43
N ARG A 29 4.22 26.95 5.50
CA ARG A 29 3.36 28.15 5.50
C ARG A 29 1.91 27.85 5.14
N GLU A 30 1.68 26.81 4.35
CA GLU A 30 0.36 26.51 3.76
C GLU A 30 -0.42 25.50 4.58
N VAL A 31 0.27 24.51 5.17
CA VAL A 31 -0.33 23.38 5.86
C VAL A 31 -0.63 23.66 7.33
N ASP A 32 -1.67 23.00 7.84
CA ASP A 32 -2.11 23.16 9.23
C ASP A 32 -1.54 22.06 10.15
N ILE A 33 -1.20 20.89 9.59
CA ILE A 33 -0.64 19.76 10.34
C ILE A 33 0.59 19.20 9.62
N ILE A 34 1.69 19.02 10.34
CA ILE A 34 2.90 18.34 9.86
C ILE A 34 3.14 17.10 10.72
N ILE A 35 3.32 15.94 10.08
CA ILE A 35 3.72 14.71 10.75
C ILE A 35 5.11 14.33 10.24
N THR A 36 6.07 14.22 11.16
CA THR A 36 7.45 13.88 10.83
C THR A 36 7.82 12.51 11.38
N THR A 37 8.43 11.68 10.52
CA THR A 37 8.70 10.25 10.79
C THR A 37 10.08 9.81 10.33
N ALA A 38 10.95 10.74 9.91
CA ALA A 38 12.25 10.42 9.36
C ALA A 38 13.17 9.94 10.48
N LEU A 39 13.54 8.65 10.43
CA LEU A 39 14.39 8.00 11.41
C LEU A 39 15.41 7.13 10.70
N ILE A 40 16.67 7.22 11.11
CA ILE A 40 17.73 6.31 10.63
C ILE A 40 18.21 5.52 11.85
N PRO A 41 18.05 4.18 11.86
CA PRO A 41 18.49 3.35 12.97
C PRO A 41 19.95 3.63 13.37
N GLY A 42 20.18 3.85 14.66
CA GLY A 42 21.52 4.10 15.22
C GLY A 42 22.09 5.50 14.97
N LYS A 43 21.32 6.42 14.38
CA LYS A 43 21.72 7.83 14.21
C LYS A 43 20.68 8.77 14.81
N PRO A 44 21.08 9.96 15.26
CA PRO A 44 20.13 11.00 15.63
C PRO A 44 19.17 11.31 14.47
N ALA A 45 17.93 11.65 14.82
CA ALA A 45 16.92 12.06 13.86
C ALA A 45 17.39 13.34 13.13
N PRO A 46 17.26 13.43 11.79
CA PRO A 46 17.66 14.61 11.05
C PRO A 46 16.73 15.79 11.39
N LYS A 47 17.29 16.99 11.59
CA LYS A 47 16.52 18.22 11.77
C LYS A 47 15.99 18.71 10.42
N LEU A 48 14.71 18.45 10.17
CA LEU A 48 14.03 18.76 8.91
C LEU A 48 13.16 20.02 9.02
N ILE A 49 12.58 20.26 10.19
CA ILE A 49 11.71 21.40 10.48
C ILE A 49 12.45 22.34 11.43
N THR A 50 12.88 23.49 10.92
CA THR A 50 13.61 24.48 11.72
C THR A 50 12.65 25.36 12.52
N ALA A 51 13.17 26.05 13.54
CA ALA A 51 12.38 26.99 14.34
C ALA A 51 11.72 28.09 13.48
N GLU A 52 12.39 28.58 12.44
CA GLU A 52 11.83 29.58 11.52
C GLU A 52 10.67 29.01 10.70
N MET A 53 10.76 27.74 10.29
CA MET A 53 9.66 27.07 9.58
C MET A 53 8.43 26.97 10.49
N VAL A 54 8.62 26.59 11.76
CA VAL A 54 7.53 26.54 12.74
C VAL A 54 6.90 27.92 12.95
N GLN A 55 7.72 28.96 13.09
CA GLN A 55 7.23 30.33 13.26
C GLN A 55 6.42 30.82 12.04
N SER A 56 6.73 30.32 10.84
CA SER A 56 6.02 30.67 9.62
C SER A 56 4.66 29.97 9.45
N MET A 57 4.36 28.98 10.29
CA MET A 57 3.08 28.29 10.27
C MET A 57 1.96 29.18 10.83
N LYS A 58 0.72 28.86 10.48
CA LYS A 58 -0.46 29.51 11.06
C LYS A 58 -0.56 29.22 12.56
N ALA A 59 -1.02 30.19 13.33
CA ALA A 59 -1.33 29.96 14.74
C ALA A 59 -2.46 28.93 14.89
N GLY A 60 -2.31 27.98 15.82
CA GLY A 60 -3.20 26.84 16.00
C GLY A 60 -2.79 25.58 15.24
N SER A 61 -1.78 25.66 14.36
CA SER A 61 -1.24 24.49 13.67
C SER A 61 -0.64 23.46 14.63
N VAL A 62 -0.48 22.22 14.15
CA VAL A 62 0.05 21.11 14.94
C VAL A 62 1.21 20.41 14.22
N ILE A 63 2.29 20.16 14.95
CA ILE A 63 3.38 19.27 14.51
C ILE A 63 3.34 18.01 15.36
N VAL A 64 3.32 16.84 14.74
CA VAL A 64 3.48 15.55 15.41
C VAL A 64 4.84 14.98 15.01
N ASP A 65 5.76 14.92 15.97
CA ASP A 65 7.12 14.43 15.77
C ASP A 65 7.26 13.00 16.30
N MET A 66 7.11 12.03 15.40
CA MET A 66 7.22 10.61 15.73
C MET A 66 8.67 10.15 15.92
N ALA A 67 9.66 11.02 15.65
CA ALA A 67 11.08 10.75 15.84
C ALA A 67 11.63 11.32 17.16
N ALA A 68 10.75 11.80 18.06
CA ALA A 68 11.13 12.48 19.31
C ALA A 68 12.08 11.66 20.19
N GLU A 69 11.98 10.33 20.19
CA GLU A 69 12.85 9.45 20.98
C GLU A 69 14.34 9.55 20.57
N GLN A 70 14.63 9.83 19.30
CA GLN A 70 16.00 9.98 18.79
C GLN A 70 16.36 11.46 18.54
N GLY A 71 15.74 12.36 19.30
CA GLY A 71 16.00 13.80 19.27
C GLY A 71 15.02 14.60 18.42
N GLY A 72 14.13 13.97 17.65
CA GLY A 72 13.06 14.64 16.89
C GLY A 72 13.49 15.28 15.56
N ASN A 73 12.58 15.28 14.59
CA ASN A 73 12.76 15.95 13.30
C ASN A 73 12.55 17.46 13.35
N CYS A 74 11.83 17.96 14.35
CA CYS A 74 11.65 19.38 14.60
C CYS A 74 12.67 19.88 15.64
N GLU A 75 13.23 21.06 15.41
CA GLU A 75 14.20 21.68 16.33
C GLU A 75 13.59 22.04 17.69
N LEU A 76 12.29 22.38 17.69
CA LEU A 76 11.54 22.81 18.87
C LEU A 76 10.85 21.66 19.62
N THR A 77 11.08 20.41 19.21
CA THR A 77 10.53 19.22 19.88
C THR A 77 11.15 19.04 21.25
N GLU A 78 10.30 18.90 22.28
CA GLU A 78 10.68 18.44 23.62
C GLU A 78 10.22 16.98 23.79
N PRO A 79 11.12 15.99 23.81
CA PRO A 79 10.75 14.58 23.92
C PRO A 79 9.89 14.29 25.15
N GLY A 80 8.83 13.51 24.94
CA GLY A 80 7.86 13.12 25.97
C GLY A 80 6.78 14.15 26.27
N LYS A 81 6.78 15.33 25.62
CA LYS A 81 5.84 16.42 25.90
C LYS A 81 5.08 16.88 24.66
N ALA A 82 3.93 17.48 24.91
CA ALA A 82 3.28 18.37 23.95
C ALA A 82 3.47 19.82 24.42
N VAL A 83 4.13 20.64 23.60
CA VAL A 83 4.49 22.02 23.94
C VAL A 83 3.95 22.99 22.89
N VAL A 84 3.60 24.20 23.30
CA VAL A 84 3.20 25.26 22.37
C VAL A 84 4.38 26.20 22.19
N LYS A 85 4.81 26.41 20.93
CA LYS A 85 5.87 27.36 20.56
C LYS A 85 5.39 28.16 19.35
N HIS A 86 5.54 29.48 19.39
CA HIS A 86 5.10 30.38 18.31
C HIS A 86 3.62 30.19 17.88
N GLY A 87 2.75 29.79 18.81
CA GLY A 87 1.33 29.51 18.51
C GLY A 87 1.07 28.15 17.84
N VAL A 88 2.09 27.32 17.63
CA VAL A 88 2.01 25.97 17.07
C VAL A 88 2.15 24.94 18.19
N THR A 89 1.27 23.92 18.20
CA THR A 89 1.37 22.81 19.16
C THR A 89 2.30 21.74 18.60
N ILE A 90 3.37 21.41 19.31
CA ILE A 90 4.36 20.41 18.93
C ILE A 90 4.22 19.21 19.86
N VAL A 91 3.78 18.09 19.30
CA VAL A 91 3.56 16.82 20.00
C VAL A 91 4.77 15.93 19.78
N GLY A 92 5.57 15.73 20.83
CA GLY A 92 6.80 14.92 20.83
C GLY A 92 6.72 13.73 21.78
N TYR A 93 5.56 13.10 21.96
CA TYR A 93 5.42 11.93 22.82
C TYR A 93 6.29 10.76 22.33
N THR A 94 7.02 10.13 23.24
CA THR A 94 7.86 8.95 22.96
C THR A 94 7.14 7.63 23.20
N ASP A 95 5.92 7.68 23.76
CA ASP A 95 5.11 6.53 24.17
C ASP A 95 3.84 6.38 23.31
N LEU A 96 3.85 6.84 22.05
CA LEU A 96 2.68 6.84 21.16
C LEU A 96 2.02 5.46 21.03
N THR A 97 2.82 4.39 20.98
CA THR A 97 2.31 3.01 20.93
C THR A 97 1.56 2.63 22.21
N SER A 98 2.03 3.07 23.38
CA SER A 98 1.40 2.82 24.68
C SER A 98 0.05 3.54 24.81
N ARG A 99 -0.13 4.67 24.13
CA ARG A 99 -1.40 5.41 24.09
C ARG A 99 -2.49 4.72 23.26
N LEU A 100 -2.12 3.67 22.52
CA LEU A 100 -3.03 2.76 21.83
C LEU A 100 -2.85 1.31 22.33
N ALA A 101 -2.70 1.14 23.66
CA ALA A 101 -2.28 -0.11 24.31
C ALA A 101 -3.02 -1.36 23.82
N LYS A 102 -4.36 -1.34 23.72
CA LYS A 102 -5.13 -2.51 23.26
C LYS A 102 -4.70 -2.99 21.87
N GLN A 103 -4.49 -2.07 20.94
CA GLN A 103 -4.10 -2.39 19.57
C GLN A 103 -2.63 -2.80 19.51
N ALA A 104 -1.76 -2.07 20.21
CA ALA A 104 -0.33 -2.39 20.30
C ALA A 104 -0.12 -3.80 20.86
N SER A 105 -0.79 -4.15 21.97
CA SER A 105 -0.72 -5.47 22.59
C SER A 105 -1.24 -6.58 21.69
N THR A 106 -2.36 -6.36 20.99
CA THR A 106 -2.91 -7.36 20.05
C THR A 106 -1.94 -7.63 18.90
N LEU A 107 -1.40 -6.58 18.27
CA LEU A 107 -0.50 -6.72 17.12
C LEU A 107 0.86 -7.30 17.55
N TYR A 108 1.41 -6.84 18.66
CA TYR A 108 2.67 -7.36 19.19
C TYR A 108 2.53 -8.82 19.65
N GLY A 109 1.45 -9.17 20.35
CA GLY A 109 1.13 -10.54 20.72
C GLY A 109 0.94 -11.45 19.50
N THR A 110 0.34 -10.94 18.42
CA THR A 110 0.24 -11.68 17.15
C THR A 110 1.63 -11.94 16.56
N ASN A 111 2.54 -10.96 16.57
CA ASN A 111 3.92 -11.17 16.10
C ASN A 111 4.65 -12.24 16.92
N LEU A 112 4.52 -12.21 18.26
CA LEU A 112 5.09 -13.22 19.15
C LEU A 112 4.48 -14.60 18.91
N PHE A 113 3.17 -14.67 18.69
CA PHE A 113 2.49 -15.92 18.37
C PHE A 113 3.00 -16.52 17.05
N ARG A 114 3.16 -15.71 15.98
CA ARG A 114 3.72 -16.18 14.71
C ARG A 114 5.18 -16.61 14.85
N LEU A 115 5.97 -15.91 15.66
CA LEU A 115 7.32 -16.35 16.00
C LEU A 115 7.32 -17.69 16.74
N ALA A 116 6.41 -17.89 17.70
CA ALA A 116 6.28 -19.14 18.43
C ALA A 116 5.88 -20.32 17.52
N GLU A 117 4.98 -20.10 16.54
CA GLU A 117 4.66 -21.10 15.52
C GLU A 117 5.89 -21.50 14.70
N GLU A 118 6.74 -20.54 14.34
CA GLU A 118 7.96 -20.79 13.57
C GLU A 118 9.03 -21.54 14.41
N LEU A 119 9.10 -21.24 15.71
CA LEU A 119 9.98 -21.92 16.66
C LEU A 119 9.48 -23.32 17.05
N CYS A 120 8.17 -23.59 16.95
CA CYS A 120 7.54 -24.86 17.32
C CYS A 120 6.68 -25.41 16.17
N LYS A 121 7.29 -25.65 15.01
CA LYS A 121 6.59 -26.12 13.79
C LYS A 121 5.86 -27.45 13.99
N THR A 122 6.39 -28.31 14.86
CA THR A 122 5.84 -29.62 15.21
C THR A 122 4.63 -29.55 16.15
N LYS A 123 4.35 -28.38 16.74
CA LYS A 123 3.24 -28.15 17.69
C LYS A 123 3.26 -29.07 18.91
N ASP A 124 4.43 -29.54 19.29
CA ASP A 124 4.68 -30.43 20.44
C ASP A 124 5.07 -29.68 21.71
N GLY A 125 5.16 -28.35 21.65
CA GLY A 125 5.63 -27.49 22.74
C GLY A 125 7.15 -27.43 22.90
N VAL A 126 7.92 -28.07 22.01
CA VAL A 126 9.38 -28.02 22.00
C VAL A 126 9.85 -26.88 21.09
N ILE A 127 10.65 -25.98 21.63
CA ILE A 127 11.24 -24.86 20.89
C ILE A 127 12.48 -25.35 20.14
N ASN A 128 12.49 -25.18 18.82
CA ASN A 128 13.63 -25.43 17.96
C ASN A 128 14.18 -24.11 17.39
N VAL A 129 15.32 -23.67 17.90
CA VAL A 129 16.05 -22.50 17.38
C VAL A 129 16.93 -22.94 16.21
N ASN A 130 16.31 -23.05 15.03
CA ASN A 130 17.00 -23.42 13.80
C ASN A 130 17.89 -22.27 13.30
N MET A 131 19.19 -22.34 13.57
CA MET A 131 20.17 -21.31 13.16
C MET A 131 20.51 -21.33 11.66
N ASP A 132 20.01 -22.31 10.90
CA ASP A 132 20.09 -22.32 9.43
C ASP A 132 18.98 -21.49 8.77
N ASP A 133 17.92 -21.14 9.51
CA ASP A 133 16.89 -20.22 9.04
C ASP A 133 17.39 -18.77 9.20
N ASP A 134 17.48 -18.03 8.09
CA ASP A 134 17.99 -16.65 8.07
C ASP A 134 17.22 -15.70 9.02
N ALA A 135 15.91 -15.91 9.20
CA ALA A 135 15.09 -15.06 10.07
C ALA A 135 15.35 -15.39 11.55
N ILE A 136 15.39 -16.67 11.92
CA ILE A 136 15.71 -17.10 13.29
C ILE A 136 17.17 -16.72 13.64
N ARG A 137 18.10 -16.92 12.70
CA ARG A 137 19.51 -16.52 12.87
C ARG A 137 19.65 -15.02 13.06
N GLY A 138 18.89 -14.21 12.31
CA GLY A 138 18.88 -12.76 12.41
C GLY A 138 18.28 -12.24 13.72
N LEU A 139 17.25 -12.91 14.23
CA LEU A 139 16.56 -12.55 15.47
C LEU A 139 17.33 -12.98 16.73
N THR A 140 18.01 -14.12 16.69
CA THR A 140 18.69 -14.71 17.87
C THR A 140 20.00 -13.97 18.17
N ILE A 141 20.03 -13.22 19.28
CA ILE A 141 21.22 -12.48 19.74
C ILE A 141 22.10 -13.26 20.71
N VAL A 142 21.54 -14.24 21.43
CA VAL A 142 22.24 -15.11 22.37
C VAL A 142 21.66 -16.53 22.25
N LYS A 143 22.52 -17.54 22.19
CA LYS A 143 22.14 -18.96 22.22
C LYS A 143 23.12 -19.73 23.10
N ASP A 144 22.61 -20.52 24.05
CA ASP A 144 23.41 -21.37 24.95
C ASP A 144 24.54 -20.62 25.67
N GLY A 145 24.27 -19.36 26.08
CA GLY A 145 25.24 -18.50 26.77
C GLY A 145 26.26 -17.82 25.86
N ALA A 146 26.29 -18.11 24.56
CA ALA A 146 27.16 -17.44 23.58
C ALA A 146 26.41 -16.34 22.83
N VAL A 147 27.08 -15.19 22.63
CA VAL A 147 26.56 -14.10 21.81
C VAL A 147 26.64 -14.48 20.33
N THR A 148 25.51 -14.38 19.62
CA THR A 148 25.39 -14.70 18.20
C THR A 148 25.23 -13.45 17.32
N TRP A 149 25.20 -12.26 17.92
CA TRP A 149 25.19 -10.99 17.19
C TRP A 149 26.63 -10.51 16.85
N PRO A 150 26.87 -9.88 15.68
CA PRO A 150 25.94 -9.60 14.59
C PRO A 150 25.67 -10.83 13.72
N ALA A 151 24.47 -10.88 13.13
CA ALA A 151 24.16 -11.91 12.14
C ALA A 151 24.98 -11.69 10.86
N PRO A 152 25.42 -12.76 10.17
CA PRO A 152 25.99 -12.63 8.84
C PRO A 152 24.96 -12.00 7.89
N PRO A 153 25.39 -11.27 6.85
CA PRO A 153 24.49 -10.73 5.85
C PRO A 153 23.58 -11.85 5.32
N PRO A 154 22.25 -11.64 5.26
CA PRO A 154 21.34 -12.64 4.70
C PRO A 154 21.79 -13.00 3.29
N LYS A 155 21.68 -14.28 2.92
CA LYS A 155 21.84 -14.69 1.52
C LYS A 155 20.68 -14.10 0.74
N LEU A 156 20.84 -12.86 0.27
CA LEU A 156 19.84 -12.21 -0.56
C LEU A 156 19.58 -13.14 -1.75
N PRO A 157 18.33 -13.56 -2.02
CA PRO A 157 18.03 -14.17 -3.29
C PRO A 157 18.49 -13.20 -4.36
N ALA A 158 19.29 -13.69 -5.32
CA ALA A 158 19.82 -12.86 -6.38
C ALA A 158 18.69 -12.00 -6.94
N VAL A 159 18.86 -10.68 -6.97
CA VAL A 159 17.96 -9.79 -7.70
C VAL A 159 17.87 -10.41 -9.09
N PRO A 160 16.69 -10.87 -9.55
CA PRO A 160 16.60 -11.48 -10.85
C PRO A 160 17.10 -10.43 -11.84
N ALA A 161 18.19 -10.73 -12.55
CA ALA A 161 18.54 -9.98 -13.74
C ALA A 161 17.25 -9.88 -14.59
N PRO A 162 16.94 -8.73 -15.21
CA PRO A 162 15.77 -8.62 -16.07
C PRO A 162 15.82 -9.75 -17.08
N LYS A 163 14.99 -10.78 -16.87
CA LYS A 163 14.96 -11.95 -17.74
C LYS A 163 14.43 -11.46 -19.08
N SER A 164 15.19 -11.72 -20.14
CA SER A 164 14.66 -11.63 -21.50
C SER A 164 13.38 -12.46 -21.58
N ALA A 165 12.40 -11.95 -22.32
CA ALA A 165 11.05 -12.51 -22.42
C ALA A 165 11.05 -14.00 -22.80
N ASP A 166 12.10 -14.48 -23.48
CA ASP A 166 12.21 -15.86 -23.95
C ASP A 166 12.54 -16.89 -22.84
N ALA A 167 13.12 -16.45 -21.72
CA ALA A 167 13.45 -17.35 -20.60
C ALA A 167 12.28 -17.58 -19.62
N ILE A 168 11.12 -16.93 -19.85
CA ILE A 168 9.96 -17.00 -18.95
C ILE A 168 9.13 -18.28 -19.16
N ILE A 169 9.24 -18.94 -20.32
CA ILE A 169 8.49 -20.18 -20.60
C ILE A 169 9.14 -21.41 -19.92
N ALA A 170 10.46 -21.41 -19.71
CA ALA A 170 11.18 -22.66 -19.37
C ALA A 170 11.48 -22.91 -17.89
N LYS A 171 11.29 -21.94 -16.96
CA LYS A 171 11.65 -22.15 -15.54
C LYS A 171 10.80 -21.31 -14.57
N LYS A 172 9.65 -21.85 -14.19
CA LYS A 172 8.98 -21.57 -12.91
C LYS A 172 8.42 -22.88 -12.32
N SER A 173 9.28 -23.61 -11.61
CA SER A 173 8.86 -24.37 -10.44
C SER A 173 9.72 -23.92 -9.24
N HIS A 174 9.05 -23.69 -8.11
CA HIS A 174 9.52 -23.32 -6.75
C HIS A 174 9.97 -21.87 -6.50
N GLY A 175 9.43 -21.09 -5.55
CA GLY A 175 8.32 -21.25 -4.62
C GLY A 175 8.30 -20.14 -3.55
N ARG A 176 7.10 -19.76 -3.03
CA ARG A 176 6.84 -19.50 -1.60
C ARG A 176 5.33 -19.54 -1.34
N GLY A 177 4.95 -20.25 -0.27
CA GLY A 177 3.67 -20.93 -0.13
C GLY A 177 3.90 -22.38 -0.53
N ALA A 178 3.71 -23.33 0.40
CA ALA A 178 3.65 -24.74 0.02
C ALA A 178 2.76 -24.83 -1.23
N ALA A 179 3.28 -25.46 -2.29
CA ALA A 179 2.46 -25.70 -3.46
C ALA A 179 1.22 -26.40 -2.94
N SER A 180 0.05 -25.76 -3.05
CA SER A 180 -1.18 -26.52 -3.09
C SER A 180 -0.90 -27.60 -4.12
N GLU A 181 -0.89 -28.87 -3.71
CA GLU A 181 -0.71 -29.98 -4.64
C GLU A 181 -1.53 -29.67 -5.89
N PRO A 182 -0.97 -29.84 -7.11
CA PRO A 182 -1.75 -29.64 -8.32
C PRO A 182 -3.04 -30.42 -8.13
N MET A 183 -4.16 -29.70 -8.22
CA MET A 183 -5.48 -30.22 -7.85
C MET A 183 -5.60 -31.62 -8.45
N SER A 184 -5.75 -32.65 -7.59
CA SER A 184 -5.85 -34.05 -8.03
C SER A 184 -6.74 -34.12 -9.26
N SER A 185 -6.36 -34.89 -10.28
CA SER A 185 -7.07 -34.93 -11.56
C SER A 185 -8.59 -35.11 -11.40
N GLY A 186 -9.04 -35.80 -10.34
CA GLY A 186 -10.46 -35.87 -9.98
C GLY A 186 -11.08 -34.53 -9.55
N LYS A 187 -10.41 -33.75 -8.69
CA LYS A 187 -10.86 -32.40 -8.29
C LYS A 187 -10.89 -31.44 -9.47
N LEU A 188 -9.91 -31.54 -10.38
CA LEU A 188 -9.87 -30.72 -11.59
C LEU A 188 -11.04 -31.03 -12.53
N THR A 189 -11.32 -32.32 -12.77
CA THR A 189 -12.49 -32.76 -13.57
C THR A 189 -13.80 -32.30 -12.95
N VAL A 190 -13.96 -32.41 -11.63
CA VAL A 190 -15.15 -31.93 -10.92
C VAL A 190 -15.30 -30.42 -11.07
N MET A 191 -14.22 -29.64 -10.94
CA MET A 191 -14.26 -28.19 -11.13
C MET A 191 -14.68 -27.81 -12.57
N PHE A 192 -14.12 -28.47 -13.59
CA PHE A 192 -14.52 -28.24 -14.98
C PHE A 192 -15.96 -28.68 -15.26
N ALA A 193 -16.43 -29.78 -14.67
CA ALA A 193 -17.81 -30.23 -14.79
C ALA A 193 -18.79 -29.24 -14.14
N ILE A 194 -18.46 -28.71 -12.97
CA ILE A 194 -19.24 -27.67 -12.29
C ILE A 194 -19.27 -26.39 -13.15
N ALA A 195 -18.11 -25.95 -13.65
CA ALA A 195 -18.03 -24.78 -14.52
C ALA A 195 -18.85 -24.95 -15.81
N ALA A 196 -18.79 -26.13 -16.44
CA ALA A 196 -19.59 -26.45 -17.62
C ALA A 196 -21.09 -26.50 -17.31
N ALA A 197 -21.49 -27.07 -16.18
CA ALA A 197 -22.88 -27.10 -15.74
C ALA A 197 -23.43 -25.69 -15.44
N LEU A 198 -22.63 -24.85 -14.76
CA LEU A 198 -22.97 -23.44 -14.54
C LEU A 198 -23.09 -22.67 -15.86
N PHE A 199 -22.16 -22.88 -16.78
CA PHE A 199 -22.18 -22.23 -18.09
C PHE A 199 -23.39 -22.67 -18.92
N TRP A 200 -23.73 -23.97 -18.91
CA TRP A 200 -24.95 -24.48 -19.53
C TRP A 200 -26.19 -23.85 -18.88
N PHE A 201 -26.28 -23.85 -17.56
CA PHE A 201 -27.43 -23.32 -16.83
C PHE A 201 -27.67 -21.84 -17.15
N VAL A 202 -26.61 -21.05 -17.18
CA VAL A 202 -26.67 -19.64 -17.58
C VAL A 202 -27.07 -19.53 -19.05
N GLY A 203 -26.47 -20.30 -19.96
CA GLY A 203 -26.81 -20.29 -21.38
C GLY A 203 -28.25 -20.70 -21.70
N ALA A 204 -28.83 -21.61 -20.91
CA ALA A 204 -30.20 -22.08 -21.10
C ALA A 204 -31.27 -21.08 -20.61
N ASN A 205 -30.92 -20.23 -19.63
CA ASN A 205 -31.88 -19.32 -18.97
C ASN A 205 -31.63 -17.84 -19.27
N ALA A 206 -30.49 -17.47 -19.87
CA ALA A 206 -30.14 -16.07 -20.11
C ALA A 206 -30.68 -15.55 -21.46
N PRO A 207 -31.04 -14.26 -21.54
CA PRO A 207 -31.43 -13.63 -22.81
C PRO A 207 -30.33 -13.71 -23.88
N PRO A 208 -30.65 -13.71 -25.19
CA PRO A 208 -29.64 -13.79 -26.26
C PRO A 208 -28.55 -12.69 -26.19
N ALA A 209 -28.90 -11.49 -25.73
CA ALA A 209 -27.96 -10.39 -25.55
C ALA A 209 -26.94 -10.63 -24.42
N PHE A 210 -27.28 -11.46 -23.43
CA PHE A 210 -26.42 -11.74 -22.30
C PHE A 210 -25.14 -12.48 -22.72
N LEU A 211 -25.23 -13.44 -23.64
CA LEU A 211 -24.07 -14.20 -24.12
C LEU A 211 -23.03 -13.30 -24.80
N GLY A 212 -23.49 -12.29 -25.54
CA GLY A 212 -22.62 -11.27 -26.12
C GLY A 212 -21.89 -10.45 -25.06
N HIS A 213 -22.62 -9.89 -24.09
CA HIS A 213 -22.02 -9.13 -22.99
C HIS A 213 -21.08 -9.97 -22.11
N PHE A 214 -21.43 -11.23 -21.84
CA PHE A 214 -20.64 -12.15 -21.06
C PHE A 214 -19.31 -12.50 -21.74
N THR A 215 -19.34 -12.75 -23.05
CA THR A 215 -18.12 -13.02 -23.84
C THR A 215 -17.17 -11.82 -23.80
N VAL A 216 -17.68 -10.61 -24.00
CA VAL A 216 -16.89 -9.37 -23.91
C VAL A 216 -16.32 -9.21 -22.49
N PHE A 217 -17.10 -9.49 -21.45
CA PHE A 217 -16.64 -9.43 -20.06
C PHE A 217 -15.47 -10.39 -19.79
N VAL A 218 -15.57 -11.65 -20.22
CA VAL A 218 -14.50 -12.65 -20.04
C VAL A 218 -13.22 -12.23 -20.78
N LEU A 219 -13.34 -11.81 -22.04
CA LEU A 219 -12.19 -11.32 -22.82
C LEU A 219 -11.56 -10.07 -22.18
N ALA A 220 -12.38 -9.15 -21.67
CA ALA A 220 -11.90 -7.97 -20.96
C ALA A 220 -11.15 -8.33 -19.67
N CYS A 221 -11.57 -9.38 -18.94
CA CYS A 221 -10.84 -9.88 -17.77
C CYS A 221 -9.47 -10.44 -18.16
N PHE A 222 -9.37 -11.20 -19.25
CA PHE A 222 -8.09 -11.71 -19.75
C PHE A 222 -7.15 -10.57 -20.18
N VAL A 223 -7.66 -9.60 -20.93
CA VAL A 223 -6.88 -8.41 -21.32
C VAL A 223 -6.44 -7.63 -20.08
N GLY A 224 -7.35 -7.40 -19.13
CA GLY A 224 -7.05 -6.71 -17.87
C GLY A 224 -5.96 -7.41 -17.07
N TYR A 225 -6.04 -8.73 -16.94
CA TYR A 225 -5.00 -9.55 -16.30
C TYR A 225 -3.64 -9.36 -16.97
N MET A 226 -3.57 -9.48 -18.30
CA MET A 226 -2.32 -9.33 -19.04
C MET A 226 -1.74 -7.91 -18.95
N VAL A 227 -2.58 -6.88 -18.93
CA VAL A 227 -2.15 -5.48 -18.85
C VAL A 227 -1.61 -5.16 -17.46
N VAL A 228 -2.34 -5.52 -16.40
CA VAL A 228 -1.95 -5.22 -15.01
C VAL A 228 -0.68 -5.98 -14.61
N TRP A 229 -0.53 -7.22 -15.07
CA TRP A 229 0.65 -8.04 -14.75
C TRP A 229 1.96 -7.50 -15.33
N ASN A 230 1.90 -6.69 -16.39
CA ASN A 230 3.05 -6.10 -17.06
C ASN A 230 3.42 -4.69 -16.56
N VAL A 231 2.77 -4.20 -15.50
CA VAL A 231 3.10 -2.90 -14.91
C VAL A 231 4.36 -3.03 -14.04
N THR A 232 5.26 -2.05 -14.13
CA THR A 232 6.47 -2.04 -13.30
C THR A 232 6.11 -1.82 -11.82
N PRO A 233 6.80 -2.48 -10.86
CA PRO A 233 6.46 -2.36 -9.44
C PRO A 233 6.45 -0.93 -8.89
N SER A 234 7.31 -0.06 -9.45
CA SER A 234 7.37 1.36 -9.10
C SER A 234 6.11 2.14 -9.46
N LEU A 235 5.27 1.61 -10.35
CA LEU A 235 4.04 2.24 -10.83
C LEU A 235 2.77 1.64 -10.22
N HIS A 236 2.84 0.70 -9.28
CA HIS A 236 1.65 0.12 -8.66
C HIS A 236 0.79 1.16 -7.92
N THR A 237 1.40 2.11 -7.23
CA THR A 237 0.66 3.18 -6.53
C THR A 237 -0.03 4.15 -7.52
N PRO A 238 0.65 4.66 -8.56
CA PRO A 238 -0.02 5.35 -9.65
C PRO A 238 -1.12 4.51 -10.33
N LEU A 239 -0.90 3.21 -10.55
CA LEU A 239 -1.87 2.31 -11.16
C LEU A 239 -3.16 2.23 -10.32
N MET A 240 -3.04 2.08 -9.00
CA MET A 240 -4.20 2.09 -8.10
C MET A 240 -5.00 3.40 -8.22
N SER A 241 -4.29 4.54 -8.28
CA SER A 241 -4.92 5.85 -8.47
C SER A 241 -5.65 5.95 -9.82
N VAL A 242 -5.06 5.42 -10.90
CA VAL A 242 -5.70 5.36 -12.24
C VAL A 242 -6.92 4.46 -12.24
N THR A 243 -6.85 3.27 -11.63
CA THR A 243 -7.99 2.36 -11.56
C THR A 243 -9.15 2.97 -10.78
N ASN A 244 -8.86 3.77 -9.74
CA ASN A 244 -9.87 4.52 -9.02
C ASN A 244 -10.48 5.65 -9.86
N ALA A 245 -9.69 6.31 -10.72
CA ALA A 245 -10.24 7.29 -11.66
C ALA A 245 -11.14 6.62 -12.72
N ILE A 246 -10.70 5.50 -13.30
CA ILE A 246 -11.42 4.76 -14.36
C ILE A 246 -12.71 4.11 -13.84
N SER A 247 -12.77 3.68 -12.57
CA SER A 247 -14.00 3.13 -11.97
C SER A 247 -15.18 4.12 -12.02
N SER A 248 -14.89 5.41 -12.23
CA SER A 248 -15.88 6.46 -12.48
C SER A 248 -16.69 6.28 -13.78
N ILE A 249 -16.44 5.23 -14.57
CA ILE A 249 -17.29 4.80 -15.69
C ILE A 249 -18.75 4.60 -15.29
N ILE A 250 -19.01 4.38 -13.98
CA ILE A 250 -20.36 4.34 -13.37
C ILE A 250 -21.19 5.60 -13.72
N VAL A 251 -20.55 6.73 -14.02
CA VAL A 251 -21.22 7.95 -14.49
C VAL A 251 -22.10 7.70 -15.72
N ILE A 252 -21.72 6.79 -16.60
CA ILE A 252 -22.53 6.42 -17.79
C ILE A 252 -23.86 5.82 -17.35
N GLY A 253 -23.85 4.95 -16.34
CA GLY A 253 -25.08 4.37 -15.79
C GLY A 253 -26.01 5.42 -15.21
N ALA A 254 -25.47 6.41 -14.49
CA ALA A 254 -26.26 7.52 -13.94
C ALA A 254 -26.78 8.45 -15.04
N LEU A 255 -26.00 8.75 -16.09
CA LEU A 255 -26.42 9.59 -17.22
C LEU A 255 -27.59 8.98 -18.00
N VAL A 256 -27.57 7.66 -18.21
CA VAL A 256 -28.68 6.94 -18.86
C VAL A 256 -29.98 7.06 -18.05
N GLN A 257 -29.91 7.20 -16.72
CA GLN A 257 -31.10 7.39 -15.88
C GLN A 257 -31.63 8.83 -15.90
N ILE A 258 -30.80 9.84 -16.16
CA ILE A 258 -31.26 11.24 -16.21
C ILE A 258 -31.91 11.57 -17.55
N ALA A 259 -31.31 11.09 -18.63
CA ALA A 259 -31.77 11.33 -20.00
C ALA A 259 -31.83 10.00 -20.75
N PRO A 260 -32.82 9.14 -20.45
CA PRO A 260 -32.97 7.88 -21.16
C PRO A 260 -33.12 8.15 -22.67
N PRO A 261 -32.44 7.39 -23.55
CA PRO A 261 -32.52 7.59 -24.98
C PRO A 261 -33.98 7.51 -25.46
N ALA A 262 -34.40 8.48 -26.27
CA ALA A 262 -35.79 8.60 -26.77
C ALA A 262 -36.29 7.37 -27.55
N VAL A 263 -35.39 6.46 -27.92
CA VAL A 263 -35.64 5.26 -28.72
C VAL A 263 -36.14 4.07 -27.87
N ALA A 264 -36.02 4.12 -26.54
CA ALA A 264 -36.11 2.90 -25.73
C ALA A 264 -37.49 2.62 -25.09
N GLY A 265 -38.55 3.40 -25.37
CA GLY A 265 -39.88 3.17 -24.76
C GLY A 265 -39.89 3.17 -23.23
N ILE A 266 -38.81 3.67 -22.60
CA ILE A 266 -38.62 3.70 -21.15
C ILE A 266 -39.42 4.89 -20.62
N SER A 267 -40.37 4.63 -19.74
CA SER A 267 -41.09 5.66 -19.00
C SER A 267 -40.10 6.56 -18.26
N ARG A 268 -40.39 7.87 -18.19
CA ARG A 268 -39.53 8.81 -17.46
C ARG A 268 -39.31 8.29 -16.03
N PRO A 269 -38.06 8.20 -15.56
CA PRO A 269 -37.78 7.70 -14.22
C PRO A 269 -38.45 8.60 -13.17
N ASP A 270 -38.83 7.99 -12.05
CA ASP A 270 -39.35 8.67 -10.87
C ASP A 270 -38.40 9.81 -10.45
N GLU A 271 -38.94 10.90 -9.91
CA GLU A 271 -38.15 12.04 -9.41
C GLU A 271 -37.08 11.57 -8.42
N LEU A 272 -37.37 10.55 -7.61
CA LEU A 272 -36.39 9.95 -6.71
C LEU A 272 -35.18 9.34 -7.45
N ILE A 273 -35.42 8.59 -8.54
CA ILE A 273 -34.35 7.98 -9.34
C ILE A 273 -33.50 9.07 -9.98
N ARG A 274 -34.13 10.15 -10.45
CA ARG A 274 -33.45 11.29 -11.04
C ARG A 274 -32.54 11.99 -10.03
N TRP A 275 -33.01 12.24 -8.82
CA TRP A 275 -32.20 12.83 -7.75
C TRP A 275 -31.03 11.94 -7.34
N VAL A 276 -31.26 10.64 -7.20
CA VAL A 276 -30.19 9.65 -6.92
C VAL A 276 -29.15 9.65 -8.04
N ALA A 277 -29.58 9.71 -9.30
CA ALA A 277 -28.66 9.79 -10.44
C ALA A 277 -27.84 11.08 -10.45
N VAL A 278 -28.45 12.24 -10.15
CA VAL A 278 -27.74 13.53 -10.05
C VAL A 278 -26.66 13.49 -8.95
N VAL A 279 -27.02 12.99 -7.76
CA VAL A 279 -26.05 12.82 -6.65
C VAL A 279 -24.95 11.84 -7.05
N GLY A 280 -25.30 10.74 -7.72
CA GLY A 280 -24.36 9.77 -8.24
C GLY A 280 -23.35 10.39 -9.22
N ILE A 281 -23.80 11.25 -10.14
CA ILE A 281 -22.91 11.98 -11.06
C ILE A 281 -21.98 12.91 -10.29
N ALA A 282 -22.49 13.67 -9.32
CA ALA A 282 -21.67 14.59 -8.53
C ALA A 282 -20.55 13.85 -7.78
N LEU A 283 -20.88 12.75 -7.09
CA LEU A 283 -19.89 11.93 -6.37
C LEU A 283 -18.88 11.29 -7.34
N THR A 284 -19.37 10.78 -8.48
CA THR A 284 -18.52 10.15 -9.49
C THR A 284 -17.58 11.16 -10.15
N ALA A 285 -18.01 12.40 -10.36
CA ALA A 285 -17.17 13.47 -10.86
C ALA A 285 -16.02 13.78 -9.90
N VAL A 286 -16.29 13.89 -8.59
CA VAL A 286 -15.25 14.08 -7.57
C VAL A 286 -14.20 12.96 -7.64
N ASN A 287 -14.66 11.70 -7.72
CA ASN A 287 -13.77 10.55 -7.83
C ASN A 287 -12.91 10.57 -9.11
N MET A 288 -13.52 10.92 -10.25
CA MET A 288 -12.86 11.03 -11.54
C MET A 288 -11.76 12.10 -11.54
N PHE A 289 -12.12 13.34 -11.18
CA PHE A 289 -11.17 14.46 -11.15
C PHE A 289 -10.08 14.26 -10.09
N GLY A 290 -10.46 13.82 -8.89
CA GLY A 290 -9.52 13.53 -7.82
C GLY A 290 -8.51 12.45 -8.20
N GLY A 291 -9.01 11.32 -8.73
CA GLY A 291 -8.17 10.21 -9.18
C GLY A 291 -7.17 10.60 -10.27
N PHE A 292 -7.61 11.35 -11.29
CA PHE A 292 -6.70 11.83 -12.35
C PHE A 292 -5.72 12.90 -11.87
N ALA A 293 -6.15 13.82 -10.99
CA ALA A 293 -5.27 14.85 -10.43
C ALA A 293 -4.15 14.26 -9.57
N VAL A 294 -4.47 13.29 -8.71
CA VAL A 294 -3.50 12.57 -7.89
C VAL A 294 -2.56 11.75 -8.76
N THR A 295 -3.09 10.99 -9.73
CA THR A 295 -2.27 10.24 -10.69
C THR A 295 -1.27 11.16 -11.39
N ARG A 296 -1.73 12.31 -11.91
CA ARG A 296 -0.86 13.26 -12.61
C ARG A 296 0.26 13.78 -11.71
N ARG A 297 -0.06 14.12 -10.45
CA ARG A 297 0.95 14.55 -9.45
C ARG A 297 1.95 13.43 -9.18
N MET A 298 1.49 12.19 -9.01
CA MET A 298 2.35 11.02 -8.78
C MET A 298 3.30 10.77 -9.95
N LEU A 299 2.78 10.77 -11.18
CA LEU A 299 3.59 10.55 -12.38
C LEU A 299 4.57 11.71 -12.63
N ALA A 300 4.21 12.96 -12.27
CA ALA A 300 5.11 14.10 -12.40
C ALA A 300 6.37 13.96 -11.51
N MET A 301 6.28 13.27 -10.37
CA MET A 301 7.44 13.01 -9.51
C MET A 301 8.44 12.03 -10.14
N PHE A 302 8.05 11.27 -11.16
CA PHE A 302 8.93 10.34 -11.89
C PHE A 302 9.57 10.96 -13.14
N ARG A 303 9.18 12.18 -13.54
CA ARG A 303 9.86 12.92 -14.61
C ARG A 303 11.14 13.54 -14.06
N LYS A 304 12.26 13.23 -14.71
CA LYS A 304 13.54 13.93 -14.52
C LYS A 304 13.47 15.33 -15.13
#